data_AF-A0A962AMT1-F1
#
_entry.id   AF-A0A962AMT1-F1
#
_cell.length_a   1.000
_cell.length_b   1.000
_cell.length_c   1.000
_cell.angle_alpha   90.00
_cell.angle_beta   90.00
_cell.angle_gamma   90.00
#
_symmetry.space_group_name_H-M   'P 1'
#
loop_
_entity.id
_entity.type
_entity.pdbx_description
1 polymer ?
#
loop_
_entity_poly.entity_id
_entity_poly.type
_entity_poly.pdbx_seq_one_letter_code
_entity_poly.pdbx_strand_id
1 'polypeptide(L)' 'MGDSDAKLRPWSSLTEAEQTELMIAYQPLLDMQARTCSFDAKLARMQDFLRTRGVSITEKEIRPSASMARA' A
#
# COMPACT_ATOMS: atom_id res chain seq x y z
N MET A 1 -8.00 13.28 -25.40
CA MET A 1 -7.11 12.62 -24.43
C MET A 1 -7.62 12.91 -23.03
N GLY A 2 -7.79 11.90 -22.17
CA GLY A 2 -8.02 12.13 -20.73
C GLY A 2 -8.93 11.12 -20.02
N ASP A 3 -8.70 9.81 -20.21
CA ASP A 3 -9.30 8.77 -19.37
C ASP A 3 -8.17 7.84 -18.89
N SER A 4 -7.31 8.39 -18.04
CA SER A 4 -6.20 7.63 -17.43
C SER A 4 -6.18 7.75 -15.91
N ASP A 5 -7.26 8.30 -15.33
CA ASP A 5 -7.73 7.93 -13.98
C ASP A 5 -8.46 6.56 -14.02
N ALA A 6 -8.05 5.69 -14.96
CA ALA A 6 -8.66 4.42 -15.22
C ALA A 6 -8.19 3.42 -14.15
N LYS A 7 -8.94 3.40 -13.04
CA LYS A 7 -9.12 2.24 -12.15
C LYS A 7 -7.83 1.74 -11.49
N LEU A 8 -7.29 2.53 -10.56
CA LEU A 8 -6.30 2.03 -9.60
C LEU A 8 -6.84 0.73 -8.97
N ARG A 9 -6.02 -0.33 -9.00
CA ARG A 9 -6.41 -1.61 -8.41
C ARG A 9 -6.40 -1.45 -6.89
N PRO A 10 -7.47 -1.81 -6.16
CA PRO A 10 -7.44 -1.77 -4.71
C PRO A 10 -6.45 -2.81 -4.19
N TRP A 11 -5.75 -2.48 -3.10
CA TRP A 11 -4.77 -3.36 -2.48
C TRP A 11 -5.35 -4.75 -2.17
N SER A 12 -6.58 -4.81 -1.68
CA SER A 12 -7.29 -6.07 -1.37
C SER A 12 -7.60 -6.93 -2.60
N SER A 13 -7.51 -6.38 -3.83
CA SER A 13 -7.66 -7.14 -5.06
C SER A 13 -6.36 -7.77 -5.55
N LEU A 14 -5.23 -7.43 -4.94
CA LEU A 14 -3.93 -8.02 -5.26
C LEU A 14 -3.76 -9.36 -4.54
N THR A 15 -3.09 -10.29 -5.21
CA THR A 15 -2.68 -11.55 -4.59
C THR A 15 -1.63 -11.31 -3.51
N GLU A 16 -1.49 -12.24 -2.56
CA GLU A 16 -0.44 -12.16 -1.52
C GLU A 16 0.97 -12.05 -2.12
N ALA A 17 1.21 -12.69 -3.27
CA ALA A 17 2.46 -12.58 -4.01
C ALA A 17 2.70 -11.15 -4.51
N GLU A 18 1.73 -10.54 -5.19
CA GLU A 18 1.82 -9.15 -5.66
C GLU A 18 2.01 -8.15 -4.52
N GLN A 19 1.27 -8.34 -3.42
CA GLN A 19 1.41 -7.51 -2.22
C GLN A 19 2.83 -7.62 -1.65
N THR A 20 3.37 -8.84 -1.59
CA THR A 20 4.73 -9.10 -1.10
C THR A 20 5.78 -8.44 -1.99
N GLU A 21 5.66 -8.56 -3.32
CA GLU A 21 6.58 -7.92 -4.26
C GLU A 21 6.59 -6.39 -4.11
N LEU A 22 5.41 -5.79 -3.91
CA LEU A 22 5.28 -4.36 -3.66
C LEU A 22 5.92 -3.94 -2.34
N MET A 23 5.79 -4.76 -1.29
CA MET A 23 6.43 -4.52 0.01
C MET A 23 7.94 -4.65 -0.04
N ILE A 24 8.47 -5.67 -0.72
CA ILE A 24 9.91 -5.83 -0.95
C ILE A 24 10.46 -4.61 -1.70
N ALA A 25 9.75 -4.14 -2.73
CA ALA A 25 10.15 -2.97 -3.50
C ALA A 25 10.02 -1.64 -2.72
N TYR A 26 9.12 -1.58 -1.75
CA TYR A 26 8.93 -0.40 -0.88
C TYR A 26 9.96 -0.34 0.26
N GLN A 27 10.45 -1.49 0.75
CA GLN A 27 11.43 -1.60 1.82
C GLN A 27 12.65 -0.65 1.69
N PRO A 28 13.36 -0.56 0.55
CA PRO A 28 14.49 0.37 0.43
C PRO A 28 14.09 1.84 0.56
N LEU A 29 12.87 2.21 0.15
CA LEU A 29 12.35 3.56 0.32
C LEU A 29 12.05 3.86 1.79
N LEU A 30 11.56 2.87 2.54
CA LEU A 30 11.38 2.99 3.99
C LEU A 30 12.72 3.18 4.72
N ASP A 31 13.76 2.44 4.33
CA ASP A 31 15.09 2.53 4.93
C ASP A 31 15.77 3.89 4.67
N MET A 32 15.51 4.52 3.52
CA MET A 32 16.01 5.87 3.23
C MET A 32 15.23 6.99 3.93
N GLN A 33 14.00 6.73 4.38
CA GLN A 33 13.16 7.74 4.98
C GLN A 33 13.42 7.89 6.48
N ALA A 34 13.21 9.10 6.99
CA ALA A 34 13.24 9.35 8.43
C ALA A 34 12.22 8.46 9.15
N ARG A 35 12.70 7.79 10.21
CA ARG A 35 11.89 6.94 11.09
C ARG A 35 10.79 7.79 11.70
N THR A 36 9.55 7.54 11.29
CA THR A 36 8.37 8.18 11.85
C THR A 36 7.58 7.17 12.66
N CYS A 37 7.08 7.59 13.82
CA CYS A 37 6.11 6.80 14.59
C CYS A 37 4.67 7.06 14.11
N SER A 38 4.45 8.09 13.29
CA SER A 38 3.12 8.44 12.80
C SER A 38 2.68 7.49 11.71
N PHE A 39 1.63 6.72 12.00
CA PHE A 39 1.01 5.80 11.05
C PHE A 39 0.51 6.53 9.78
N ASP A 40 -0.15 7.68 9.96
CA ASP A 40 -0.68 8.49 8.86
C ASP A 40 0.41 8.89 7.85
N ALA A 41 1.59 9.30 8.35
CA ALA A 41 2.75 9.60 7.51
C ALA A 41 3.22 8.36 6.74
N LYS A 42 3.30 7.19 7.38
CA LYS A 42 3.68 5.92 6.72
C LYS A 42 2.68 5.53 5.64
N LEU A 43 1.38 5.68 5.93
CA LEU A 43 0.29 5.39 5.01
C LEU A 43 0.37 6.33 3.80
N ALA A 44 0.52 7.63 3.99
CA ALA A 44 0.65 8.58 2.89
C ALA A 44 1.84 8.27 1.97
N ARG A 45 3.00 7.92 2.55
CA ARG A 45 4.21 7.51 1.80
C ARG A 45 3.98 6.24 0.99
N MET A 46 3.30 5.26 1.58
CA MET A 46 2.97 4.01 0.91
C MET A 46 1.94 4.23 -0.21
N GLN A 47 0.91 5.06 0.03
CA GLN A 47 -0.09 5.43 -0.95
C GLN A 47 0.53 6.13 -2.17
N ASP A 48 1.49 7.03 -1.95
CA ASP A 48 2.21 7.70 -3.02
C ASP A 48 2.98 6.69 -3.88
N PHE A 49 3.76 5.81 -3.24
CA PHE A 49 4.49 4.74 -3.92
C PHE A 49 3.57 3.82 -4.74
N LEU A 50 2.47 3.36 -4.14
CA LEU A 50 1.54 2.45 -4.80
C LEU A 50 0.78 3.11 -5.96
N ARG A 51 0.47 4.41 -5.84
CA ARG A 51 -0.19 5.17 -6.91
C ARG A 51 0.67 5.19 -8.18
N THR A 52 1.99 5.32 -8.05
CA THR A 52 2.91 5.22 -9.21
C THR A 52 2.87 3.86 -9.90
N ARG A 53 2.41 2.82 -9.19
CA ARG A 53 2.29 1.44 -9.69
C ARG A 53 0.85 1.06 -10.05
N GLY A 54 -0.07 2.02 -10.09
CA GLY A 54 -1.47 1.77 -10.44
C GLY A 54 -2.27 1.08 -9.33
N VAL A 55 -1.82 1.16 -8.08
CA VAL A 55 -2.46 0.54 -6.92
C VAL A 55 -2.91 1.61 -5.93
N SER A 56 -4.12 1.45 -5.39
CA SER A 56 -4.64 2.29 -4.31
C SER A 56 -4.77 1.48 -3.03
N ILE A 57 -4.31 2.02 -1.91
CA ILE A 57 -4.51 1.43 -0.59
C ILE A 57 -5.20 2.43 0.34
N THR A 58 -6.13 1.94 1.15
CA THR A 58 -6.82 2.75 2.17
C THR A 58 -6.46 2.29 3.58
N GLU A 59 -6.62 3.17 4.58
CA GLU A 59 -6.40 2.78 5.98
C GLU A 59 -7.20 1.54 6.37
N LYS A 60 -8.43 1.37 5.85
CA LYS A 60 -9.28 0.21 6.15
C LYS A 60 -8.69 -1.13 5.69
N GLU A 61 -7.84 -1.11 4.67
CA GLU A 61 -7.18 -2.30 4.14
C GLU A 61 -5.88 -2.63 4.90
N ILE A 62 -5.25 -1.63 5.52
CA ILE A 62 -4.03 -1.81 6.33
C ILE A 62 -4.37 -2.08 7.79
N ARG A 63 -5.41 -1.43 8.32
CA ARG A 63 -5.95 -1.77 9.63
C ARG A 63 -6.27 -3.25 9.56
N PRO A 64 -5.74 -4.07 10.48
CA PRO A 64 -6.22 -5.43 10.59
C PRO A 64 -7.70 -5.34 10.90
N SER A 65 -8.56 -5.56 9.89
CA SER A 65 -9.90 -6.04 10.17
C SER A 65 -9.68 -7.28 11.03
N ALA A 66 -10.33 -7.35 12.17
CA ALA A 66 -10.26 -8.46 13.12
C ALA A 66 -10.88 -9.76 12.54
N SER A 67 -10.60 -10.07 11.28
CA SER A 67 -11.19 -11.15 10.47
C SER A 67 -10.16 -12.16 9.97
N MET A 68 -8.89 -12.02 10.35
CA MET A 68 -7.87 -13.06 10.14
C MET A 68 -7.07 -13.30 11.43
N ALA A 69 -7.80 -13.43 12.54
CA ALA A 69 -7.37 -14.29 13.63
C ALA A 69 -7.56 -15.73 13.14
N ARG A 70 -6.51 -16.31 12.58
CA ARG A 70 -6.40 -17.74 12.36
C ARG A 70 -6.33 -18.40 13.75
N ALA A 71 -7.37 -19.15 14.12
CA ALA A 71 -7.36 -20.14 15.20
C ALA A 71 -8.19 -21.34 14.76
#